data_AF-A0A1G6FII8-F1
#
_entry.id   AF-A0A1G6FII8-F1
#
_cell.length_a   1.000
_cell.length_b   1.000
_cell.length_c   1.000
_cell.angle_alpha   90.00
_cell.angle_beta   90.00
_cell.angle_gamma   90.00
#
_symmetry.space_group_name_H-M   'P 1'
#
loop_
_entity.id
_entity.type
_entity.pdbx_description
1 polymer ?
#
loop_
_entity_poly.entity_id
_entity_poly.type
_entity_poly.pdbx_seq_one_letter_code
_entity_poly.pdbx_strand_id
1 'polypeptide(L)'
;MKDIMAHYSTMYIDALLKLCKLLCDKEDYITAHTYAKNGTKLFSYNEKIWLWAIVSLEKTGRKELLAADQRDAFQCLGSEKYTEMISMVGKWYQE
;
A
#
# COMPACT_ATOMS: atom_id res chain seq x y z
N MET A 1 2.85 15.03 -23.50
CA MET A 1 1.73 14.22 -22.94
C MET A 1 2.21 13.10 -22.03
N LYS A 2 3.20 12.27 -22.42
CA LYS A 2 3.74 11.19 -21.55
C LYS A 2 4.26 11.71 -20.19
N ASP A 3 4.99 12.83 -20.19
CA ASP A 3 5.57 13.38 -18.95
C ASP A 3 4.53 13.98 -18.00
N ILE A 4 3.42 14.47 -18.54
CA ILE A 4 2.32 15.05 -17.75
C ILE A 4 1.60 13.95 -16.97
N MET A 5 1.28 12.82 -17.61
CA MET A 5 0.64 11.68 -16.93
C MET A 5 1.55 11.04 -15.89
N ALA A 6 2.85 10.94 -16.16
CA ALA A 6 3.82 10.44 -15.19
C ALA A 6 3.90 11.37 -13.97
N HIS A 7 3.99 12.68 -14.18
CA HIS A 7 4.05 13.68 -13.11
C HIS A 7 2.84 13.64 -12.17
N TYR A 8 1.62 13.63 -12.71
CA TYR A 8 0.41 13.55 -11.90
C TYR A 8 0.26 12.21 -11.18
N SER A 9 0.73 11.13 -11.79
CA SER A 9 0.74 9.81 -11.15
C SER A 9 1.67 9.81 -9.93
N THR A 10 2.87 10.40 -10.04
CA THR A 10 3.80 10.55 -8.90
C THR A 10 3.20 11.40 -7.79
N MET A 11 2.63 12.57 -8.10
CA MET A 11 2.01 13.43 -7.09
C MET A 11 0.86 12.73 -6.35
N TYR A 12 0.03 11.99 -7.09
CA TYR A 12 -1.06 11.23 -6.50
C TYR A 12 -0.54 10.14 -5.55
N ILE A 13 0.45 9.36 -6.01
CA ILE A 13 1.07 8.30 -5.19
C ILE A 13 1.64 8.92 -3.91
N ASP A 14 2.43 9.99 -4.01
CA ASP A 14 3.02 10.65 -2.84
C ASP A 14 1.97 11.18 -1.86
N ALA A 15 0.89 11.78 -2.36
CA ALA A 15 -0.21 12.25 -1.53
C ALA A 15 -0.94 11.09 -0.82
N LEU A 16 -1.18 9.99 -1.53
CA LEU A 16 -1.80 8.79 -0.98
C LEU A 16 -0.92 8.16 0.12
N LEU A 17 0.39 8.03 -0.11
CA LEU A 17 1.32 7.48 0.88
C LEU A 17 1.36 8.33 2.16
N LYS A 18 1.37 9.67 2.01
CA LYS A 18 1.30 10.61 3.15
C LYS A 18 -0.02 10.50 3.92
N LEU A 19 -1.13 10.37 3.20
CA LEU A 19 -2.45 10.18 3.81
C LEU A 19 -2.51 8.87 4.60
N CYS A 20 -2.05 7.75 4.03
CA CYS A 20 -2.02 6.47 4.73
C CYS A 20 -1.15 6.53 5.99
N LYS A 21 0.02 7.18 5.95
CA LYS A 21 0.86 7.41 7.14
C LYS A 21 0.09 8.20 8.21
N LEU A 22 -0.47 9.34 7.85
CA LEU A 22 -1.22 10.19 8.79
C LEU A 22 -2.40 9.45 9.44
N LEU A 23 -3.10 8.61 8.69
CA LEU A 23 -4.22 7.82 9.21
C LEU A 23 -3.73 6.72 10.17
N CYS A 24 -2.64 6.03 9.83
CA CYS A 24 -2.03 5.05 10.72
C CYS A 24 -1.48 5.68 12.00
N ASP A 25 -0.86 6.86 11.93
CA ASP A 25 -0.38 7.61 13.10
C ASP A 25 -1.53 8.02 14.04
N LYS A 26 -2.75 8.15 13.49
CA LYS A 26 -4.00 8.39 14.23
C LYS A 26 -4.75 7.13 14.62
N GLU A 27 -4.15 5.96 14.39
CA GLU A 27 -4.75 4.64 14.61
C GLU A 27 -6.02 4.37 13.78
N ASP A 28 -6.29 5.16 12.74
CA ASP A 28 -7.39 4.96 11.79
C ASP A 28 -6.98 4.01 10.66
N TYR A 29 -6.69 2.78 11.07
CA TYR A 29 -6.18 1.71 10.22
C TYR A 29 -7.15 1.26 9.13
N ILE A 30 -8.45 1.26 9.42
CA ILE A 30 -9.50 0.83 8.46
C ILE A 30 -9.60 1.83 7.31
N THR A 31 -9.57 3.12 7.63
CA THR A 31 -9.61 4.18 6.61
C THR A 31 -8.30 4.18 5.81
N ALA A 32 -7.15 4.01 6.46
CA ALA A 32 -5.85 3.88 5.78
C ALA A 32 -5.85 2.73 4.76
N HIS A 33 -6.35 1.55 5.18
CA HIS A 33 -6.50 0.38 4.32
C HIS A 33 -7.44 0.65 3.14
N THR A 34 -8.58 1.30 3.39
CA THR A 34 -9.56 1.60 2.33
C THR A 34 -8.97 2.49 1.24
N TYR A 35 -8.23 3.53 1.62
CA TYR A 35 -7.54 4.39 0.66
C TYR A 35 -6.43 3.64 -0.10
N ALA A 36 -5.59 2.88 0.60
CA ALA A 36 -4.53 2.10 -0.02
C ALA A 36 -5.07 1.06 -1.01
N LYS A 37 -6.08 0.27 -0.61
CA LYS A 37 -6.72 -0.75 -1.47
C LYS A 37 -7.42 -0.14 -2.67
N ASN A 38 -8.00 1.06 -2.56
CA ASN A 38 -8.50 1.78 -3.74
C ASN A 38 -7.36 2.26 -4.63
N GLY A 39 -6.23 2.66 -4.06
CA GLY A 39 -5.01 2.97 -4.79
C GLY A 39 -4.48 1.79 -5.61
N THR A 40 -4.55 0.55 -5.11
CA THR A 40 -4.07 -0.63 -5.85
C THR A 40 -4.91 -0.94 -7.09
N LYS A 41 -6.17 -0.47 -7.15
CA LYS A 41 -6.99 -0.58 -8.37
C LYS A 41 -6.50 0.34 -9.50
N LEU A 42 -5.89 1.46 -9.15
CA LEU A 42 -5.36 2.44 -10.10
C LEU A 42 -3.88 2.18 -10.43
N PHE A 43 -3.12 1.68 -9.47
CA PHE A 43 -1.67 1.47 -9.56
C PHE A 43 -1.29 0.07 -9.08
N SER A 44 -1.82 -0.95 -9.75
CA SER A 44 -1.73 -2.35 -9.31
C SER A 44 -0.31 -2.91 -9.23
N TYR A 45 0.65 -2.29 -9.90
CA TYR A 45 2.06 -2.70 -9.91
C TYR A 45 2.95 -1.89 -8.95
N ASN A 46 2.36 -1.02 -8.11
CA ASN A 46 3.10 -0.19 -7.17
C ASN A 46 3.24 -0.86 -5.79
N GLU A 47 4.46 -1.22 -5.42
CA GLU A 47 4.81 -1.95 -4.21
C GLU A 47 4.46 -1.15 -2.94
N LYS A 48 4.65 0.18 -2.98
CA LYS A 48 4.41 1.04 -1.81
C LYS A 48 2.92 1.13 -1.46
N ILE A 49 2.04 1.17 -2.46
CA ILE A 49 0.59 1.21 -2.19
C ILE A 49 0.12 -0.13 -1.61
N TRP A 50 0.59 -1.25 -2.15
CA TRP A 50 0.30 -2.57 -1.59
C TRP A 50 0.84 -2.74 -0.17
N LEU A 51 2.04 -2.23 0.11
CA LEU A 51 2.61 -2.19 1.45
C LEU A 51 1.65 -1.50 2.44
N TRP A 52 1.13 -0.32 2.10
CA TRP A 52 0.19 0.39 2.97
C TRP A 52 -1.12 -0.37 3.16
N ALA A 53 -1.64 -1.05 2.14
CA ALA A 53 -2.85 -1.86 2.27
C ALA A 53 -2.67 -3.00 3.29
N ILE A 54 -1.51 -3.66 3.27
CA ILE A 54 -1.17 -4.77 4.15
C ILE A 54 -0.86 -4.27 5.58
N VAL A 55 0.02 -3.27 5.73
CA VAL A 55 0.47 -2.77 7.04
C VAL A 55 -0.68 -2.12 7.82
N SER A 56 -1.53 -1.35 7.15
CA SER A 56 -2.71 -0.77 7.80
C SER A 56 -3.66 -1.86 8.30
N LEU A 57 -3.83 -2.96 7.55
CA LEU A 57 -4.74 -4.02 7.94
C LEU A 57 -4.17 -4.96 9.02
N GLU A 58 -2.85 -5.12 9.09
CA GLU A 58 -2.16 -5.92 10.12
C GLU A 58 -2.59 -5.51 11.54
N LYS A 59 -2.77 -4.20 11.77
CA LYS A 59 -3.15 -3.64 13.08
C LYS A 59 -4.61 -3.88 13.46
N THR A 60 -5.47 -4.31 12.54
CA THR A 60 -6.91 -4.47 12.82
C THR A 60 -7.30 -5.89 13.26
N GLY A 61 -6.36 -6.85 13.25
CA GLY A 61 -6.64 -8.25 13.57
C GLY A 61 -7.51 -9.01 12.56
N ARG A 62 -7.79 -8.43 11.38
CA ARG A 62 -8.63 -9.03 10.33
C ARG A 62 -7.84 -10.00 9.46
N LYS A 63 -7.46 -11.14 10.04
CA LYS A 63 -6.52 -12.12 9.43
C LYS A 63 -6.95 -12.63 8.05
N GLU A 64 -8.24 -12.87 7.85
CA GLU A 64 -8.75 -13.39 6.57
C GLU A 64 -8.60 -12.35 5.44
N LEU A 65 -8.93 -11.10 5.73
CA LEU A 65 -8.78 -10.00 4.78
C LEU A 65 -7.30 -9.72 4.50
N LEU A 66 -6.44 -9.81 5.53
CA LEU A 66 -4.98 -9.68 5.37
C LEU A 66 -4.40 -10.75 4.44
N ALA A 67 -4.81 -12.00 4.61
CA ALA A 67 -4.38 -13.10 3.75
C ALA A 67 -4.90 -12.92 2.30
N ALA A 68 -6.11 -12.40 2.12
CA ALA A 68 -6.64 -12.07 0.80
C ALA A 68 -5.79 -10.99 0.11
N ASP A 69 -5.49 -9.91 0.82
CA ASP A 69 -4.68 -8.80 0.30
C ASP A 69 -3.25 -9.22 -0.03
N GLN A 70 -2.63 -10.09 0.77
CA GLN A 70 -1.32 -10.65 0.48
C GLN A 70 -1.32 -11.51 -0.80
N ARG A 71 -2.37 -12.32 -1.01
CA ARG A 71 -2.51 -13.10 -2.26
C ARG A 71 -2.70 -12.19 -3.46
N ASP A 72 -3.57 -11.18 -3.36
CA ASP A 72 -3.80 -10.23 -4.45
C ASP A 72 -2.50 -9.47 -4.80
N ALA A 73 -1.77 -9.00 -3.78
CA ALA A 73 -0.49 -8.33 -3.96
C ALA A 73 0.53 -9.24 -4.69
N PHE A 74 0.64 -10.50 -4.28
CA PHE A 74 1.53 -11.47 -4.93
C PHE A 74 1.15 -11.70 -6.40
N GLN A 75 -0.15 -11.83 -6.70
CA GLN A 75 -0.63 -12.01 -8.07
C GLN A 75 -0.36 -10.79 -8.96
N CYS A 76 -0.53 -9.57 -8.42
CA CYS A 76 -0.30 -8.34 -9.19
C CYS A 76 1.19 -8.01 -9.36
N LEU A 77 1.99 -8.14 -8.30
CA LEU A 77 3.39 -7.73 -8.31
C LEU A 77 4.33 -8.80 -8.88
N GLY A 78 3.96 -10.07 -8.78
CA GLY A 78 4.87 -11.18 -8.99
C GLY A 78 5.84 -11.36 -7.81
N SER A 79 6.61 -12.45 -7.87
CA SER A 79 7.43 -12.92 -6.74
C SER A 79 8.49 -11.91 -6.27
N GLU A 80 9.24 -11.31 -7.20
CA GLU A 80 10.36 -10.42 -6.89
C GLU A 80 9.89 -9.15 -6.18
N LYS A 81 8.98 -8.41 -6.81
CA LYS A 81 8.42 -7.17 -6.27
C LYS A 81 7.60 -7.39 -4.99
N TYR A 82 6.91 -8.53 -4.88
CA TYR A 82 6.22 -8.89 -3.63
C TYR A 82 7.22 -9.13 -2.49
N THR A 83 8.33 -9.83 -2.77
CA THR A 83 9.38 -10.07 -1.78
C THR A 83 10.03 -8.77 -1.34
N GLU A 84 10.32 -7.86 -2.29
CA GLU A 84 10.81 -6.53 -1.99
C GLU A 84 9.83 -5.76 -1.10
N MET A 85 8.53 -5.73 -1.45
CA MET A 85 7.49 -5.09 -0.66
C MET A 85 7.46 -5.59 0.79
N ILE A 86 7.45 -6.91 1.00
CA ILE A 86 7.45 -7.49 2.36
C ILE A 86 8.73 -7.13 3.12
N SER A 87 9.89 -7.06 2.44
CA SER A 87 11.15 -6.63 3.07
C SER A 87 11.11 -5.17 3.57
N MET A 88 10.26 -4.32 2.99
CA MET A 88 10.08 -2.93 3.44
C MET A 88 9.29 -2.85 4.75
N VAL A 89 8.40 -3.79 5.05
CA VAL A 89 7.56 -3.77 6.27
C VAL A 89 8.42 -3.59 7.53
N GLY A 90 9.54 -4.32 7.62
CA GLY A 90 10.45 -4.25 8.77
C GLY A 90 11.20 -2.92 8.91
N LYS A 91 11.39 -2.18 7.81
CA LYS A 91 12.07 -0.87 7.82
C LYS A 91 11.11 0.25 8.24
N TRP A 92 9.83 0.14 7.90
CA TRP A 92 8.84 1.18 8.19
C TRP A 92 8.44 1.30 9.67
N TYR A 93 8.60 0.24 10.48
CA TYR A 93 8.42 0.35 11.93
C TYR A 93 9.57 1.10 12.64
N GLN A 94 10.63 1.47 11.91
CA GLN A 94 11.82 2.13 12.46
C GLN A 94 11.92 3.64 12.11
N GLU A 95 11.01 4.17 11.28
CA GLU A 95 10.94 5.58 10.83
C GLU A 95 9.70 6.33 11.36
#